data_AF-A0A1V5L2L4-F1
#
_entry.id   AF-A0A1V5L2L4-F1
#
_cell.length_a   1.000
_cell.length_b   1.000
_cell.length_c   1.000
_cell.angle_alpha   90.00
_cell.angle_beta   90.00
_cell.angle_gamma   90.00
#
_symmetry.space_group_name_H-M   'P 1'
#
loop_
_entity.id
_entity.type
_entity.pdbx_description
1 polymer ?
#
loop_
_entity_poly.entity_id
_entity_poly.type
_entity_poly.pdbx_seq_one_letter_code
_entity_poly.pdbx_strand_id
1 'polypeptide(L)'
;MEGGRERIQVFEGVVIRRKGGGIGETFTVRRVSYGVGVERTFPLHSPKIDKIEVMRRGRVRRARLYYLRGLRGKAARIQDKR
;
A
#
# COMPACT_ATOMS: atom_id res chain seq x y z
N MET A 1 23.90 17.81 -5.81
CA MET A 1 23.58 16.69 -4.90
C MET A 1 24.79 16.54 -3.99
N GLU A 2 24.78 17.23 -2.85
CA GLU A 2 25.79 17.05 -1.80
C GLU A 2 25.38 15.89 -0.88
N GLY A 3 26.36 15.13 -0.44
CA GLY A 3 26.21 13.79 0.12
C GLY A 3 25.26 13.67 1.31
N GLY A 4 24.44 12.63 1.28
CA GLY A 4 23.59 12.23 2.39
C GLY A 4 23.20 10.77 2.20
N ARG A 5 23.41 9.95 3.23
CA ARG A 5 23.12 8.50 3.22
C ARG A 5 21.71 8.24 2.68
N GLU A 6 21.62 7.48 1.59
CA GLU A 6 20.35 6.95 1.11
C GLU A 6 19.86 5.88 2.09
N ARG A 7 18.60 6.01 2.53
CA ARG A 7 17.96 5.06 3.43
C ARG A 7 16.73 4.49 2.78
N ILE A 8 16.71 3.17 2.60
CA ILE A 8 15.50 2.45 2.18
C ILE A 8 14.56 2.34 3.38
N GLN A 9 13.34 2.88 3.23
CA GLN A 9 12.28 2.75 4.23
C GLN A 9 11.20 1.80 3.71
N VAL A 10 11.02 0.67 4.41
CA VAL A 10 9.98 -0.29 4.07
C VAL A 10 8.62 0.23 4.52
N PHE A 11 7.66 0.24 3.58
CA PHE A 11 6.26 0.57 3.85
C PHE A 11 5.36 -0.62 3.50
N GLU A 12 5.19 -1.53 4.45
CA GLU A 12 4.30 -2.68 4.31
C GLU A 12 2.86 -2.31 4.70
N GLY A 13 1.90 -2.80 3.92
CA GLY A 13 0.47 -2.66 4.20
C GLY A 13 -0.42 -3.22 3.09
N VAL A 14 -1.72 -3.01 3.23
CA VAL A 14 -2.72 -3.46 2.25
C VAL A 14 -2.88 -2.43 1.15
N VAL A 15 -2.82 -2.85 -0.10
CA VAL A 15 -3.18 -1.98 -1.25
C VAL A 15 -4.69 -1.79 -1.26
N ILE A 16 -5.16 -0.56 -1.00
CA ILE A 16 -6.60 -0.25 -0.93
C ILE A 16 -7.15 0.32 -2.23
N ARG A 17 -6.25 0.77 -3.12
CA ARG A 17 -6.60 1.40 -4.39
C ARG A 17 -5.42 1.28 -5.36
N ARG A 18 -5.73 1.02 -6.62
CA ARG A 18 -4.88 1.30 -7.78
C ARG A 18 -5.69 2.15 -8.76
N LYS A 19 -5.10 3.19 -9.35
CA LYS A 19 -5.80 4.10 -10.28
C LYS A 19 -4.85 4.65 -11.33
N GLY A 20 -5.43 5.14 -12.42
CA GLY A 20 -4.70 5.75 -13.52
C GLY A 20 -4.24 4.69 -14.52
N GLY A 21 -3.34 5.09 -15.41
CA GLY A 21 -2.73 4.25 -16.43
C GLY A 21 -1.48 4.92 -16.98
N GLY A 22 -0.64 4.13 -17.66
CA GLY A 22 0.66 4.60 -18.13
C GLY A 22 1.50 5.19 -17.00
N ILE A 23 2.23 6.27 -17.29
CA ILE A 23 3.16 6.88 -16.33
C ILE A 23 2.47 7.49 -15.09
N GLY A 24 1.18 7.84 -15.22
CA GLY A 24 0.36 8.40 -14.14
C GLY A 24 -0.29 7.35 -13.22
N GLU A 25 0.02 6.07 -13.41
CA GLU A 25 -0.52 5.02 -12.56
C GLU A 25 -0.01 5.14 -11.12
N THR A 26 -0.94 5.02 -10.15
CA THR A 26 -0.66 5.14 -8.73
C THR A 26 -1.35 4.03 -7.93
N PHE A 27 -0.78 3.68 -6.79
CA PHE A 27 -1.38 2.76 -5.83
C PHE A 27 -1.29 3.33 -4.41
N THR A 28 -2.30 3.03 -3.59
CA THR A 28 -2.37 3.50 -2.19
C THR A 28 -2.25 2.32 -1.26
N VAL A 29 -1.25 2.36 -0.38
CA VAL A 29 -1.01 1.36 0.67
C VAL A 29 -1.50 1.90 2.00
N ARG A 30 -2.26 1.09 2.73
CA ARG A 30 -2.79 1.38 4.06
C ARG A 30 -2.15 0.45 5.10
N ARG A 31 -1.67 1.03 6.20
CA ARG A 31 -1.25 0.28 7.40
C ARG A 31 -1.73 0.99 8.66
N VAL A 32 -1.83 0.26 9.76
CA VAL A 32 -2.01 0.86 11.09
C VAL A 32 -0.66 0.86 11.78
N SER A 33 -0.16 2.03 12.16
CA SER A 33 1.12 2.22 12.84
C SER A 33 0.83 2.88 14.18
N TYR A 34 1.25 2.28 15.29
CA TYR A 34 1.03 2.82 16.64
C TYR A 34 -0.44 3.23 16.91
N GLY A 35 -1.40 2.41 16.45
CA GLY A 35 -2.83 2.68 16.61
C GLY A 35 -3.44 3.69 15.63
N VAL A 36 -2.61 4.36 14.81
CA VAL A 36 -3.06 5.36 13.83
C VAL A 36 -3.05 4.77 12.42
N GLY A 37 -4.13 4.98 11.67
CA GLY A 37 -4.22 4.57 10.27
C GLY A 37 -3.40 5.50 9.38
N VAL A 38 -2.37 4.95 8.72
CA VAL A 38 -1.49 5.68 7.80
C VAL A 38 -1.72 5.17 6.38
N GLU A 39 -1.95 6.09 5.45
CA GLU A 39 -2.08 5.80 4.03
C GLU A 39 -1.00 6.55 3.25
N ARG A 40 -0.32 5.85 2.33
CA ARG A 40 0.64 6.46 1.40
C ARG A 40 0.28 6.09 -0.02
N THR A 41 0.27 7.08 -0.90
CA THR A 41 0.06 6.88 -2.34
C THR A 41 1.39 7.01 -3.06
N PHE A 42 1.69 6.04 -3.90
CA PHE A 42 2.94 5.94 -4.64
C PHE A 42 2.64 5.91 -6.14
N PRO A 43 3.39 6.66 -6.97
CA PRO A 43 3.41 6.45 -8.41
C PRO A 43 4.11 5.13 -8.73
N LEU A 44 3.49 4.28 -9.55
CA LEU A 44 3.99 2.95 -9.87
C LEU A 44 5.38 2.99 -10.52
N HIS A 45 5.64 4.03 -11.30
CA HIS A 45 6.87 4.21 -12.08
C HIS A 45 7.81 5.25 -11.47
N SER A 46 7.70 5.55 -10.16
CA SER A 46 8.55 6.54 -9.52
C SER A 46 9.98 6.01 -9.31
N PRO A 47 11.04 6.77 -9.65
CA PRO A 47 12.42 6.39 -9.34
C PRO A 47 12.72 6.42 -7.83
N LYS A 48 11.79 6.91 -7.00
CA LYS A 48 11.91 6.90 -5.54
C LYS A 48 11.55 5.53 -4.93
N ILE A 49 11.08 4.59 -5.73
CA ILE A 49 10.73 3.23 -5.29
C ILE A 49 11.86 2.30 -5.73
N ASP A 50 12.54 1.70 -4.77
CA ASP A 50 13.59 0.73 -5.02
C ASP A 50 13.02 -0.64 -5.45
N LYS A 51 12.06 -1.18 -4.68
CA LYS A 51 11.43 -2.47 -4.95
C LYS A 51 9.97 -2.50 -4.51
N ILE A 52 9.14 -3.24 -5.24
CA ILE A 52 7.78 -3.60 -4.85
C ILE A 52 7.71 -5.12 -4.71
N GLU A 53 7.33 -5.60 -3.53
CA GLU A 53 7.19 -7.03 -3.25
C GLU A 53 5.78 -7.37 -2.77
N VAL A 54 5.18 -8.41 -3.35
CA VAL A 54 3.84 -8.87 -2.97
C VAL A 54 3.99 -9.98 -1.93
N MET A 55 3.88 -9.61 -0.66
CA MET A 55 3.97 -10.57 0.46
C MET A 55 2.81 -11.57 0.48
N ARG A 56 1.59 -11.12 0.14
CA ARG A 56 0.37 -11.92 0.20
C ARG A 56 -0.69 -11.42 -0.77
N ARG A 57 -1.49 -12.33 -1.35
CA ARG A 57 -2.61 -11.99 -2.24
C ARG A 57 -3.93 -12.20 -1.51
N GLY A 58 -4.62 -11.12 -1.16
CA GLY A 58 -5.93 -11.19 -0.51
C GLY A 58 -7.08 -11.42 -1.49
N ARG A 59 -8.07 -12.23 -1.11
CA ARG A 59 -9.35 -12.35 -1.82
C ARG A 59 -10.27 -11.20 -1.42
N VAL A 60 -10.54 -10.31 -2.37
CA VAL A 60 -11.42 -9.14 -2.19
C VAL A 60 -12.47 -9.09 -3.28
N ARG A 61 -13.61 -8.45 -2.98
CA ARG A 61 -14.74 -8.31 -3.92
C ARG A 61 -14.80 -6.93 -4.60
N ARG A 62 -14.08 -5.93 -4.07
CA ARG A 62 -14.11 -4.54 -4.55
C ARG A 62 -12.72 -4.13 -5.04
N ALA A 63 -12.65 -3.34 -6.11
CA ALA A 63 -11.39 -2.75 -6.57
C ALA A 63 -10.90 -1.60 -5.65
N ARG A 64 -11.81 -0.97 -4.89
CA ARG A 64 -11.50 0.06 -3.88
C ARG A 64 -11.89 -0.45 -2.50
N LEU A 65 -10.92 -0.56 -1.61
CA LEU A 65 -11.09 -1.16 -0.28
C LEU A 65 -11.22 -0.10 0.83
N TYR A 66 -11.80 1.07 0.53
CA TYR A 66 -11.95 2.16 1.51
C TYR A 66 -12.76 1.76 2.75
N TYR A 67 -13.59 0.73 2.64
CA TYR A 67 -14.32 0.18 3.78
C TYR A 67 -13.37 -0.30 4.90
N LEU A 68 -12.12 -0.69 4.58
CA LEU A 68 -11.08 -1.05 5.56
C LEU A 68 -10.66 0.12 6.47
N ARG A 69 -11.06 1.36 6.17
CA ARG A 69 -10.79 2.53 7.03
C ARG A 69 -11.58 2.49 8.33
N GLY A 70 -12.83 2.00 8.28
CA GLY A 70 -13.71 1.87 9.44
C GLY A 70 -13.56 0.56 10.20
N LEU A 71 -12.82 -0.42 9.65
CA LEU A 71 -12.66 -1.73 10.26
C LEU A 71 -11.40 -1.81 11.11
N ARG A 72 -11.47 -2.58 12.20
CA ARG A 72 -10.35 -2.84 13.12
C ARG A 72 -10.29 -4.33 13.48
N GLY A 73 -9.12 -4.76 13.97
CA GLY A 73 -8.92 -6.13 14.46
C GLY A 73 -9.24 -7.21 13.41
N LYS A 74 -10.02 -8.22 13.81
CA LYS A 74 -10.38 -9.36 12.96
C LYS A 74 -11.19 -8.95 11.73
N ALA A 75 -12.04 -7.91 11.84
CA ALA A 75 -12.88 -7.45 10.74
C ALA A 75 -12.09 -6.82 9.59
N ALA A 76 -10.92 -6.24 9.88
CA ALA A 76 -10.05 -5.66 8.85
C ALA A 76 -9.18 -6.71 8.12
N ARG A 77 -9.20 -7.98 8.54
CA ARG A 77 -8.38 -9.03 7.91
C ARG A 77 -8.99 -9.45 6.58
N ILE A 78 -8.14 -9.53 5.56
CA ILE A 78 -8.49 -10.06 4.25
C ILE A 78 -8.09 -11.53 4.21
N GLN A 79 -9.00 -12.38 3.74
CA GLN A 79 -8.74 -13.80 3.54
C GLN A 79 -7.71 -14.00 2.43
N ASP A 80 -6.89 -15.05 2.54
CA ASP A 80 -5.96 -15.40 1.47
C ASP A 80 -6.68 -15.82 0.20
N LYS A 81 -6.06 -15.54 -0.93
CA LYS A 81 -6.42 -16.14 -2.21
C LYS A 81 -5.49 -17.34 -2.43
N ARG A 82 -5.77 -18.43 -1.71
CA ARG A 82 -5.32 -19.77 -2.11
C ARG A 82 -6.22 -20.30 -3.23
#